data_AF-A0A3R7PUZ2-F1
#
_entry.id   AF-A0A3R7PUZ2-F1
#
_cell.length_a   1.000
_cell.length_b   1.000
_cell.length_c   1.000
_cell.angle_alpha   90.00
_cell.angle_beta   90.00
_cell.angle_gamma   90.00
#
_symmetry.space_group_name_H-M   'P 1'
#
loop_
_entity.id
_entity.type
_entity.pdbx_description
1 polymer ?
#
loop_
_entity_poly.entity_id
_entity_poly.type
_entity_poly.pdbx_seq_one_letter_code
_entity_poly.pdbx_strand_id
1 'polypeptide(L)'
;MDNIFKEHKDNLPPYTKADLEFSGVSVTELAVVGELETYFEDFEYSLINAVDDAEGIPDVEISTYVPRLNHKEFTFRIDVENGGAERLATVRIFAWPHKDNNGIEYTFDEGRWNAIELDKFWVSLKGGKTSIERKSTESSVTVPDVPSIHDLFAEAEAGGAGLAKFESATGLPNRFLLPKGNDRGLEFDLVVAVTDGDADSAVPNLHENTEYNHYGSHGVYPDKRPHGYPLDRKVPDERVFEDLPNFRHIQVKVFNHGEHIH
;
A
#
# COMPACT_ATOMS: atom_id res chain seq x y z
N MET A 1 10.25 -8.22 -18.89
CA MET A 1 9.69 -9.41 -18.22
C MET A 1 8.21 -9.20 -17.95
N ASP A 2 7.83 -8.07 -17.33
CA ASP A 2 6.42 -7.73 -17.04
C ASP A 2 5.48 -7.78 -18.27
N ASN A 3 5.89 -7.23 -19.42
CA ASN A 3 5.10 -7.28 -20.66
C ASN A 3 4.66 -8.70 -21.09
N ILE A 4 5.42 -9.75 -20.75
CA ILE A 4 5.05 -11.14 -21.05
C ILE A 4 3.85 -11.57 -20.18
N PHE A 5 3.83 -11.18 -18.91
CA PHE A 5 2.70 -11.42 -18.01
C PHE A 5 1.50 -10.55 -18.39
N LYS A 6 1.74 -9.29 -18.80
CA LYS A 6 0.70 -8.42 -19.33
C LYS A 6 0.00 -9.05 -20.53
N GLU A 7 0.76 -9.55 -21.50
CA GLU A 7 0.20 -10.21 -22.69
C GLU A 7 -0.66 -11.42 -22.30
N HIS A 8 -0.21 -12.24 -21.34
CA HIS A 8 -1.03 -13.33 -20.83
C HIS A 8 -2.33 -12.83 -20.18
N LYS A 9 -2.25 -11.81 -19.32
CA LYS A 9 -3.40 -11.23 -18.61
C LYS A 9 -4.40 -10.56 -19.55
N ASP A 10 -3.92 -9.86 -20.57
CA ASP A 10 -4.75 -9.18 -21.57
C ASP A 10 -5.49 -10.17 -22.50
N ASN A 11 -5.03 -11.42 -22.57
CA ASN A 11 -5.72 -12.51 -23.27
C ASN A 11 -6.78 -13.21 -22.41
N LEU A 12 -6.86 -12.93 -21.11
CA LEU A 12 -7.96 -13.42 -20.28
C LEU A 12 -9.24 -12.62 -20.57
N PRO A 13 -10.42 -13.24 -20.47
CA PRO A 13 -11.68 -12.51 -20.58
C PRO A 13 -11.72 -11.36 -19.57
N PRO A 14 -12.05 -10.12 -20.00
CA PRO A 14 -12.33 -9.02 -19.10
C PRO A 14 -13.34 -9.41 -18.03
N TYR A 15 -13.18 -8.85 -16.83
CA TYR A 15 -14.18 -9.04 -15.79
C TYR A 15 -15.53 -8.44 -16.22
N THR A 16 -16.61 -9.15 -15.92
CA THR A 16 -17.96 -8.63 -16.06
C THR A 16 -18.40 -7.93 -14.78
N LYS A 17 -19.47 -7.13 -14.84
CA LYS A 17 -20.08 -6.53 -13.64
C LYS A 17 -20.38 -7.59 -12.57
N ALA A 18 -20.89 -8.76 -12.97
CA ALA A 18 -21.22 -9.85 -12.06
C ALA A 18 -19.98 -10.49 -11.39
N ASP A 19 -18.81 -10.44 -12.03
CA ASP A 19 -17.56 -10.93 -11.43
C ASP A 19 -17.03 -10.00 -10.32
N LEU A 20 -17.33 -8.70 -10.45
CA LEU A 20 -16.78 -7.62 -9.61
C LEU A 20 -17.75 -7.15 -8.52
N GLU A 21 -19.06 -7.32 -8.73
CA GLU A 21 -20.10 -6.79 -7.85
C GLU A 21 -20.09 -7.51 -6.50
N PHE A 22 -19.96 -6.73 -5.43
CA PHE A 22 -20.21 -7.21 -4.08
C PHE A 22 -21.63 -6.79 -3.65
N SER A 23 -22.61 -7.62 -4.03
CA SER A 23 -24.03 -7.27 -3.95
C SER A 23 -24.46 -6.82 -2.54
N GLY A 24 -25.16 -5.69 -2.47
CA GLY A 24 -25.64 -5.09 -1.23
C GLY A 24 -24.61 -4.28 -0.45
N VAL A 25 -23.38 -4.16 -0.95
CA VAL A 25 -22.33 -3.31 -0.38
C VAL A 25 -22.03 -2.16 -1.34
N SER A 26 -21.93 -0.93 -0.81
CA SER A 26 -21.57 0.25 -1.58
C SER A 26 -20.56 1.14 -0.88
N VAL A 27 -19.65 1.75 -1.64
CA VAL A 27 -18.69 2.76 -1.17
C VAL A 27 -19.32 4.14 -1.36
N THR A 28 -19.79 4.71 -0.26
CA THR A 28 -20.47 6.01 -0.23
C THR A 28 -19.51 7.20 -0.09
N GLU A 29 -18.29 6.97 0.42
CA GLU A 29 -17.21 7.97 0.49
C GLU A 29 -15.83 7.33 0.29
N LEU A 30 -14.96 8.03 -0.45
CA LEU A 30 -13.51 7.84 -0.42
C LEU A 30 -12.89 9.23 -0.29
N ALA A 31 -12.07 9.43 0.74
CA ALA A 31 -11.35 10.67 0.98
C ALA A 31 -9.97 10.39 1.60
N VAL A 32 -9.07 11.35 1.45
CA VAL A 32 -7.78 11.37 2.14
C VAL A 32 -7.80 12.49 3.17
N VAL A 33 -7.50 12.15 4.42
CA VAL A 33 -7.34 13.10 5.52
C VAL A 33 -5.85 13.33 5.74
N GLY A 34 -5.42 14.60 5.62
CA GLY A 34 -4.02 14.98 5.55
C GLY A 34 -3.58 15.31 4.13
N GLU A 35 -2.43 15.96 3.99
CA GLU A 35 -1.84 16.29 2.68
C GLU A 35 -0.93 15.16 2.24
N LEU A 36 -1.05 14.73 0.97
CA LEU A 36 -0.13 13.77 0.38
C LEU A 36 1.16 14.49 -0.01
N GLU A 37 2.09 14.54 0.93
CA GLU A 37 3.34 15.27 0.76
C GLU A 37 4.54 14.36 0.98
N THR A 38 5.50 14.47 0.07
CA THR A 38 6.79 13.83 0.20
C THR A 38 7.89 14.88 0.41
N TYR A 39 8.95 14.44 1.06
CA TYR A 39 10.13 15.24 1.36
C TYR A 39 11.33 14.30 1.43
N PHE A 40 12.52 14.86 1.51
CA PHE A 40 13.68 14.07 1.88
C PHE A 40 14.11 14.42 3.30
N GLU A 41 14.61 13.41 3.99
CA GLU A 41 15.25 13.54 5.29
C GLU A 41 16.64 12.89 5.26
N ASP A 42 17.55 13.40 6.07
CA ASP A 42 18.85 12.79 6.25
C ASP A 42 18.73 11.58 7.19
N PHE A 43 19.28 10.45 6.75
CA PHE A 43 19.36 9.25 7.54
C PHE A 43 20.82 8.91 7.82
N GLU A 44 21.17 8.88 9.11
CA GLU A 44 22.49 8.50 9.58
C GLU A 44 22.56 6.99 9.79
N TYR A 45 23.65 6.36 9.34
CA TYR A 45 23.94 4.98 9.70
C TYR A 45 25.43 4.76 9.98
N SER A 46 25.71 3.81 10.86
CA SER A 46 27.07 3.48 11.30
C SER A 46 27.85 2.68 10.26
N LEU A 47 29.13 2.99 10.12
CA LEU A 47 30.11 2.28 9.31
C LEU A 47 31.10 1.46 10.16
N ILE A 48 30.85 1.32 11.46
CA ILE A 48 31.77 0.63 12.39
C ILE A 48 32.06 -0.82 11.93
N ASN A 49 31.03 -1.54 11.46
CA ASN A 49 31.17 -2.91 10.96
C ASN A 49 31.75 -3.00 9.54
N ALA A 50 32.08 -1.87 8.91
CA ALA A 50 32.66 -1.82 7.57
C ALA A 50 34.19 -1.60 7.58
N VAL A 51 34.78 -1.37 8.76
CA VAL A 51 36.21 -1.17 8.95
C VAL A 51 36.81 -2.31 9.79
N ASP A 52 38.10 -2.55 9.63
CA ASP A 52 38.80 -3.57 10.41
C ASP A 52 39.17 -3.04 11.81
N ASP A 53 38.85 -3.82 12.83
CA ASP A 53 39.25 -3.53 14.21
C ASP A 53 40.76 -3.79 14.39
N ALA A 54 41.43 -2.89 15.12
CA ALA A 54 42.83 -3.05 15.48
C ALA A 54 42.98 -3.47 16.94
N GLU A 55 43.78 -4.52 17.20
CA GLU A 55 43.96 -5.07 18.54
C GLU A 55 44.46 -4.00 19.55
N GLY A 56 43.71 -3.82 20.64
CA GLY A 56 44.02 -2.86 21.69
C GLY A 56 43.65 -1.40 21.37
N ILE A 57 43.04 -1.14 20.21
CA ILE A 57 42.47 0.16 19.85
C ILE A 57 40.96 0.11 20.12
N PRO A 58 40.41 1.03 20.92
CA PRO A 58 38.96 1.10 21.10
C PRO A 58 38.28 1.57 19.82
N ASP A 59 37.09 1.04 19.54
CA ASP A 59 36.29 1.47 18.40
C ASP A 59 35.99 2.97 18.48
N VAL A 60 35.97 3.59 17.31
CA VAL A 60 35.55 4.98 17.14
C VAL A 60 34.23 5.01 16.40
N GLU A 61 33.35 5.93 16.79
CA GLU A 61 32.09 6.12 16.07
C GLU A 61 32.38 6.66 14.67
N ILE A 62 31.98 5.89 13.66
CA ILE A 62 32.06 6.26 12.25
C ILE A 62 30.64 6.14 11.71
N SER A 63 30.12 7.22 11.14
CA SER A 63 28.80 7.27 10.52
C SER A 63 28.84 8.02 9.20
N THR A 64 27.80 7.85 8.40
CA THR A 64 27.55 8.65 7.20
C THR A 64 26.07 8.97 7.10
N TYR A 65 25.75 10.01 6.32
CA TYR A 65 24.38 10.44 6.06
C TYR A 65 23.97 10.08 4.64
N VAL A 66 22.72 9.63 4.47
CA VAL A 66 22.10 9.46 3.17
C VAL A 66 20.73 10.16 3.13
N PRO A 67 20.53 11.04 2.14
CA PRO A 67 19.22 11.46 1.65
C PRO A 67 18.22 10.31 1.44
N ARG A 68 17.08 10.31 2.13
CA ARG A 68 16.01 9.33 1.90
C ARG A 68 14.67 10.03 1.69
N LEU A 69 13.94 9.62 0.65
CA LEU A 69 12.56 10.04 0.46
C LEU A 69 11.71 9.56 1.64
N ASN A 70 10.78 10.40 2.06
CA ASN A 70 9.75 10.09 3.06
C ASN A 70 8.45 10.81 2.69
N HIS A 71 7.38 10.50 3.42
CA HIS A 71 6.10 11.18 3.29
C HIS A 71 5.51 11.57 4.65
N LYS A 72 4.60 12.54 4.66
CA LYS A 72 3.80 12.85 5.86
C LYS A 72 2.76 11.76 6.08
N GLU A 73 2.41 11.50 7.33
CA GLU A 73 1.30 10.59 7.64
C GLU A 73 -0.01 11.15 7.10
N PHE A 74 -0.80 10.28 6.47
CA PHE A 74 -2.16 10.54 6.04
C PHE A 74 -3.06 9.34 6.36
N THR A 75 -4.37 9.53 6.27
CA THR A 75 -5.39 8.52 6.55
C THR A 75 -6.39 8.43 5.40
N PHE A 76 -6.66 7.22 4.91
CA PHE A 76 -7.80 6.97 4.03
C PHE A 76 -9.08 6.92 4.87
N ARG A 77 -10.07 7.74 4.52
CA ARG A 77 -11.44 7.66 5.05
C ARG A 77 -12.34 7.04 3.99
N ILE A 78 -12.94 5.91 4.31
CA ILE A 78 -13.78 5.12 3.39
C ILE A 78 -15.10 4.81 4.09
N ASP A 79 -16.19 5.38 3.58
CA ASP A 79 -17.53 5.10 4.12
C ASP A 79 -18.22 4.04 3.27
N VAL A 80 -18.54 2.91 3.90
CA VAL A 80 -19.16 1.76 3.27
C VAL A 80 -20.54 1.52 3.86
N GLU A 81 -21.55 1.29 3.00
CA GLU A 81 -22.89 0.89 3.42
C GLU A 81 -23.13 -0.57 3.05
N ASN A 82 -23.51 -1.38 4.03
CA ASN A 82 -23.90 -2.78 3.85
C ASN A 82 -25.41 -2.92 4.14
N GLY A 83 -26.20 -3.20 3.11
CA GLY A 83 -27.65 -3.38 3.23
C GLY A 83 -28.09 -4.72 3.83
N GLY A 84 -27.15 -5.63 4.13
CA GLY A 84 -27.41 -6.98 4.61
C GLY A 84 -26.97 -7.25 6.05
N ALA A 85 -26.78 -8.55 6.34
CA ALA A 85 -26.16 -9.01 7.58
C ALA A 85 -24.66 -8.71 7.61
N GLU A 86 -24.03 -8.88 8.77
CA GLU A 86 -22.58 -8.73 8.90
C GLU A 86 -21.83 -9.67 7.95
N ARG A 87 -20.84 -9.14 7.23
CA ARG A 87 -20.02 -9.90 6.28
C ARG A 87 -18.58 -9.40 6.28
N LEU A 88 -17.65 -10.30 5.98
CA LEU A 88 -16.26 -9.95 5.78
C LEU A 88 -16.10 -9.25 4.42
N ALA A 89 -15.31 -8.20 4.39
CA ALA A 89 -14.94 -7.50 3.17
C ALA A 89 -13.42 -7.37 3.06
N THR A 90 -12.92 -7.37 1.83
CA THR A 90 -11.54 -6.99 1.53
C THR A 90 -11.54 -5.61 0.89
N VAL A 91 -10.83 -4.67 1.49
CA VAL A 91 -10.63 -3.32 0.96
C VAL A 91 -9.31 -3.31 0.20
N ARG A 92 -9.34 -2.86 -1.05
CA ARG A 92 -8.19 -2.83 -1.95
C ARG A 92 -8.01 -1.41 -2.46
N ILE A 93 -6.86 -0.80 -2.16
CA ILE A 93 -6.57 0.60 -2.50
C ILE A 93 -5.42 0.63 -3.49
N PHE A 94 -5.66 1.27 -4.63
CA PHE A 94 -4.66 1.45 -5.68
C PHE A 94 -4.59 2.92 -6.10
N ALA A 95 -3.47 3.33 -6.67
CA ALA A 95 -3.37 4.60 -7.36
C ALA A 95 -2.50 4.51 -8.60
N TRP A 96 -2.76 5.34 -9.60
CA TRP A 96 -1.87 5.53 -10.76
C TRP A 96 -1.77 7.01 -11.12
N PRO A 97 -0.69 7.45 -11.79
CA PRO A 97 -0.59 8.83 -12.27
C PRO A 97 -1.75 9.13 -13.22
N HIS A 98 -2.42 10.26 -13.07
CA HIS A 98 -3.55 10.60 -13.95
C HIS A 98 -3.12 10.87 -15.40
N LYS A 99 -1.91 11.40 -15.58
CA LYS A 99 -1.33 11.77 -16.87
C LYS A 99 0.05 11.15 -17.05
N ASP A 100 0.38 10.85 -18.30
CA ASP A 100 1.74 10.49 -18.71
C ASP A 100 2.69 11.69 -18.67
N ASN A 101 3.97 11.46 -18.98
CA ASN A 101 4.99 12.52 -18.97
C ASN A 101 4.79 13.59 -20.07
N ASN A 102 3.97 13.32 -21.08
CA ASN A 102 3.60 14.28 -22.13
C ASN A 102 2.33 15.06 -21.78
N GLY A 103 1.70 14.78 -20.64
CA GLY A 103 0.46 15.41 -20.18
C GLY A 103 -0.80 14.79 -20.80
N ILE A 104 -0.69 13.60 -21.39
CA ILE A 104 -1.82 12.85 -21.94
C ILE A 104 -2.47 12.07 -20.80
N GLU A 105 -3.79 12.18 -20.66
CA GLU A 105 -4.56 11.44 -19.67
C GLU A 105 -4.56 9.95 -19.98
N TYR A 106 -4.31 9.12 -18.97
CA TYR A 106 -4.45 7.68 -19.14
C TYR A 106 -5.92 7.31 -19.24
N THR A 107 -6.23 6.42 -20.18
CA THR A 107 -7.48 5.67 -20.11
C THR A 107 -7.46 4.73 -18.91
N PHE A 108 -8.63 4.26 -18.44
CA PHE A 108 -8.70 3.29 -17.34
C PHE A 108 -7.87 2.02 -17.64
N ASP A 109 -7.90 1.50 -18.87
CA ASP A 109 -7.16 0.30 -19.29
C ASP A 109 -5.63 0.48 -19.25
N GLU A 110 -5.15 1.71 -19.42
CA GLU A 110 -3.73 2.04 -19.27
C GLU A 110 -3.38 2.28 -17.80
N GLY A 111 -4.23 3.02 -17.08
CA GLY A 111 -4.07 3.35 -15.66
C GLY A 111 -3.96 2.10 -14.80
N ARG A 112 -4.82 1.10 -15.01
CA ARG A 112 -4.82 -0.16 -14.25
C ARG A 112 -3.48 -0.90 -14.27
N TRP A 113 -2.68 -0.79 -15.34
CA TRP A 113 -1.38 -1.47 -15.43
C TRP A 113 -0.23 -0.62 -14.88
N ASN A 114 -0.46 0.69 -14.74
CA ASN A 114 0.44 1.62 -14.05
C ASN A 114 0.07 1.80 -12.57
N ALA A 115 -0.92 1.06 -12.09
CA ALA A 115 -1.40 1.15 -10.72
C ALA A 115 -0.42 0.54 -9.73
N ILE A 116 -0.18 1.27 -8.64
CA ILE A 116 0.52 0.78 -7.45
C ILE A 116 -0.51 0.38 -6.38
N GLU A 117 -0.28 -0.73 -5.71
CA GLU A 117 -1.08 -1.14 -4.54
C GLU A 117 -0.62 -0.31 -3.34
N LEU A 118 -1.55 0.45 -2.76
CA LEU A 118 -1.29 1.28 -1.57
C LEU A 118 -1.70 0.56 -0.30
N ASP A 119 -2.72 -0.30 -0.36
CA ASP A 119 -3.11 -1.13 0.77
C ASP A 119 -4.07 -2.24 0.36
N LYS A 120 -4.07 -3.31 1.16
CA LYS A 120 -5.08 -4.37 1.13
C LYS A 120 -5.31 -4.90 2.54
N PHE A 121 -6.55 -4.83 3.02
CA PHE A 121 -6.90 -5.30 4.36
C PHE A 121 -8.32 -5.83 4.44
N TRP A 122 -8.60 -6.62 5.48
CA TRP A 122 -9.90 -7.22 5.73
C TRP A 122 -10.63 -6.48 6.85
N VAL A 123 -11.94 -6.34 6.71
CA VAL A 123 -12.80 -5.62 7.66
C VAL A 123 -14.14 -6.34 7.79
N SER A 124 -14.67 -6.44 9.02
CA SER A 124 -16.04 -6.89 9.24
C SER A 124 -17.02 -5.73 9.02
N LEU A 125 -17.88 -5.83 8.01
CA LEU A 125 -18.91 -4.83 7.71
C LEU A 125 -20.22 -5.22 8.37
N LYS A 126 -20.59 -4.54 9.46
CA LYS A 126 -21.92 -4.68 10.07
C LYS A 126 -23.00 -4.12 9.13
N GLY A 127 -24.24 -4.57 9.31
CA GLY A 127 -25.39 -3.99 8.60
C GLY A 127 -25.53 -2.49 8.88
N GLY A 128 -25.76 -1.69 7.83
CA GLY A 128 -25.79 -0.23 7.87
C GLY A 128 -24.47 0.39 7.42
N LYS A 129 -24.17 1.58 7.95
CA LYS A 129 -23.00 2.38 7.57
C LYS A 129 -21.80 2.06 8.45
N THR A 130 -20.64 1.93 7.83
CA THR A 130 -19.33 1.74 8.47
C THR A 130 -18.37 2.80 7.93
N SER A 131 -17.79 3.62 8.81
CA SER A 131 -16.70 4.55 8.46
C SER A 131 -15.37 3.88 8.80
N ILE A 132 -14.54 3.68 7.79
CA ILE A 132 -13.22 3.06 7.92
C ILE A 132 -12.17 4.17 7.86
N GLU A 133 -11.35 4.25 8.91
CA GLU A 133 -10.14 5.07 8.92
C GLU A 133 -8.93 4.17 8.86
N ARG A 134 -8.11 4.32 7.82
CA ARG A 134 -6.93 3.49 7.59
C ARG A 134 -5.69 4.36 7.45
N LYS A 135 -4.77 4.28 8.41
CA LYS A 135 -3.56 5.10 8.40
C LYS A 135 -2.55 4.57 7.39
N SER A 136 -1.81 5.47 6.76
CA SER A 136 -0.67 5.15 5.90
C SER A 136 0.38 4.25 6.57
N THR A 137 0.55 4.37 7.89
CA THR A 137 1.46 3.53 8.70
C THR A 137 0.95 2.11 8.94
N GLU A 138 -0.31 1.82 8.63
CA GLU A 138 -0.92 0.49 8.78
C GLU A 138 -0.93 -0.31 7.48
N SER A 139 -0.42 0.28 6.39
CA SER A 139 -0.45 -0.32 5.05
C SER A 139 0.17 -1.72 5.02
N SER A 140 -0.55 -2.67 4.43
CA SER A 140 -0.10 -4.06 4.32
C SER A 140 0.95 -4.30 3.24
N VAL A 141 1.24 -3.29 2.39
CA VAL A 141 2.32 -3.39 1.39
C VAL A 141 3.67 -3.02 1.97
N THR A 142 3.70 -2.27 3.07
CA THR A 142 4.94 -1.71 3.62
C THR A 142 5.38 -2.30 4.95
N VAL A 143 6.67 -2.19 5.22
CA VAL A 143 7.30 -2.49 6.50
C VAL A 143 7.94 -1.22 7.07
N PRO A 144 8.04 -1.09 8.40
CA PRO A 144 8.77 0.01 9.01
C PRO A 144 10.27 -0.07 8.67
N ASP A 145 10.98 1.04 8.82
CA ASP A 145 12.44 1.02 8.76
C ASP A 145 13.02 0.13 9.86
N VAL A 146 14.04 -0.66 9.51
CA VAL A 146 14.81 -1.43 10.48
C VAL A 146 15.69 -0.45 11.28
N PRO A 147 15.66 -0.49 12.62
CA PRO A 147 16.52 0.35 13.46
C PRO A 147 18.01 0.08 13.21
N SER A 148 18.86 0.95 13.74
CA SER A 148 20.30 0.71 13.73
C SER A 148 20.63 -0.57 14.52
N ILE A 149 21.76 -1.20 14.21
CA ILE A 149 22.22 -2.38 14.97
C ILE A 149 22.39 -2.08 16.46
N HIS A 150 22.81 -0.84 16.79
CA HIS A 150 22.93 -0.37 18.16
C HIS A 150 21.57 -0.36 18.87
N ASP A 151 20.53 0.17 18.22
CA ASP A 151 19.18 0.20 18.79
C ASP A 151 18.60 -1.21 18.95
N LEU A 152 18.90 -2.10 18.02
CA LEU A 152 18.51 -3.52 18.13
C LEU A 152 19.19 -4.20 19.32
N PHE A 153 20.48 -3.95 19.56
CA PHE A 153 21.18 -4.46 20.74
C PHE A 153 20.60 -3.89 22.04
N ALA A 154 20.37 -2.57 22.10
CA ALA A 154 19.79 -1.92 23.27
C ALA A 154 18.38 -2.46 23.58
N GLU A 155 17.53 -2.64 22.57
CA GLU A 155 16.20 -3.22 22.74
C GLU A 155 16.27 -4.69 23.19
N ALA A 156 17.21 -5.48 22.65
CA ALA A 156 17.43 -6.86 23.08
C ALA A 156 17.88 -6.94 24.55
N GLU A 157 18.80 -6.08 24.98
CA GLU A 157 19.23 -5.96 26.38
C GLU A 157 18.10 -5.51 27.30
N ALA A 158 17.17 -4.67 26.81
CA ALA A 158 15.97 -4.25 27.51
C ALA A 158 14.85 -5.31 27.55
N GLY A 159 15.07 -6.50 26.99
CA GLY A 159 14.13 -7.63 27.04
C GLY A 159 13.39 -7.92 25.73
N GLY A 160 13.65 -7.16 24.66
CA GLY A 160 13.31 -7.51 23.28
C GLY A 160 11.83 -7.44 22.89
N ALA A 161 10.97 -6.87 23.74
CA ALA A 161 9.52 -6.83 23.50
C ALA A 161 9.15 -6.07 22.21
N GLY A 162 9.93 -5.05 21.83
CA GLY A 162 9.72 -4.26 20.62
C GLY A 162 10.35 -4.83 19.35
N LEU A 163 11.00 -5.99 19.37
CA LEU A 163 11.72 -6.52 18.21
C LEU A 163 10.82 -7.20 17.17
N ALA A 164 9.67 -7.74 17.58
CA ALA A 164 8.77 -8.50 16.70
C ALA A 164 8.30 -7.68 15.48
N LYS A 165 8.13 -6.36 15.62
CA LYS A 165 7.75 -5.46 14.51
C LYS A 165 8.84 -5.32 13.43
N PHE A 166 10.07 -5.74 13.70
CA PHE A 166 11.21 -5.71 12.78
C PHE A 166 11.64 -7.12 12.33
N GLU A 167 10.86 -8.15 12.68
CA GLU A 167 11.18 -9.55 12.38
C GLU A 167 11.24 -9.83 10.86
N SER A 168 10.51 -9.05 10.06
CA SER A 168 10.56 -9.12 8.62
C SER A 168 11.03 -7.82 7.99
N ALA A 169 12.19 -7.86 7.32
CA ALA A 169 12.65 -6.81 6.42
C ALA A 169 12.09 -7.00 4.98
N THR A 170 11.17 -7.93 4.79
CA THR A 170 10.69 -8.36 3.47
C THR A 170 9.44 -7.56 3.09
N GLY A 171 9.61 -6.29 2.71
CA GLY A 171 8.51 -5.43 2.25
C GLY A 171 9.00 -4.10 1.69
N LEU A 172 8.09 -3.32 1.11
CA LEU A 172 8.40 -1.95 0.70
C LEU A 172 8.65 -1.09 1.95
N PRO A 173 9.74 -0.32 2.07
CA PRO A 173 9.88 0.61 3.18
C PRO A 173 8.70 1.58 3.21
N ASN A 174 8.07 1.80 4.38
CA ASN A 174 6.87 2.63 4.50
C ASN A 174 7.04 4.03 3.91
N ARG A 175 8.23 4.62 4.09
CA ARG A 175 8.63 5.89 3.47
C ARG A 175 8.51 5.98 1.95
N PHE A 176 8.40 4.86 1.25
CA PHE A 176 8.20 4.78 -0.21
C PHE A 176 6.77 4.42 -0.61
N LEU A 177 5.81 4.45 0.32
CA LEU A 177 4.39 4.19 0.03
C LEU A 177 3.84 5.12 -1.05
N LEU A 178 4.28 6.39 -1.05
CA LEU A 178 3.93 7.36 -2.08
C LEU A 178 5.09 7.55 -3.08
N PRO A 179 4.78 7.66 -4.38
CA PRO A 179 5.72 8.21 -5.35
C PRO A 179 6.13 9.63 -4.96
N LYS A 180 7.33 10.06 -5.38
CA LYS A 180 7.87 11.39 -5.04
C LYS A 180 6.88 12.52 -5.33
N GLY A 181 6.20 12.52 -6.47
CA GLY A 181 5.40 13.68 -6.89
C GLY A 181 6.28 14.86 -7.32
N ASN A 182 5.74 16.08 -7.27
CA ASN A 182 6.46 17.31 -7.64
C ASN A 182 5.92 18.54 -6.88
N ASP A 183 6.61 19.66 -7.00
CA ASP A 183 6.28 20.96 -6.37
C ASP A 183 4.89 21.51 -6.78
N ARG A 184 4.41 21.15 -7.97
CA ARG A 184 3.09 21.55 -8.50
C ARG A 184 1.96 20.60 -8.09
N GLY A 185 2.26 19.50 -7.42
CA GLY A 185 1.33 18.42 -7.11
C GLY A 185 1.08 17.53 -8.34
N LEU A 186 1.65 16.33 -8.32
CA LEU A 186 1.41 15.33 -9.35
C LEU A 186 0.02 14.71 -9.14
N GLU A 187 -0.83 14.74 -10.16
CA GLU A 187 -2.18 14.19 -10.11
C GLU A 187 -2.16 12.66 -10.18
N PHE A 188 -2.88 12.01 -9.28
CA PHE A 188 -3.10 10.57 -9.25
C PHE A 188 -4.60 10.27 -9.20
N ASP A 189 -4.99 9.23 -9.92
CA ASP A 189 -6.27 8.59 -9.76
C ASP A 189 -6.16 7.59 -8.62
N LEU A 190 -6.87 7.85 -7.52
CA LEU A 190 -6.95 6.97 -6.34
C LEU A 190 -8.25 6.19 -6.40
N VAL A 191 -8.16 4.88 -6.28
CA VAL A 191 -9.33 4.00 -6.32
C VAL A 191 -9.39 3.07 -5.13
N VAL A 192 -10.62 2.75 -4.72
CA VAL A 192 -10.93 1.73 -3.74
C VAL A 192 -11.91 0.73 -4.35
N ALA A 193 -11.61 -0.56 -4.20
CA ALA A 193 -12.53 -1.65 -4.46
C ALA A 193 -12.79 -2.40 -3.16
N VAL A 194 -14.07 -2.59 -2.81
CA VAL A 194 -14.50 -3.41 -1.67
C VAL A 194 -15.07 -4.70 -2.21
N THR A 195 -14.45 -5.83 -1.88
CA THR A 195 -14.77 -7.16 -2.43
C THR A 195 -15.22 -8.12 -1.34
N ASP A 196 -15.87 -9.22 -1.73
CA ASP A 196 -16.39 -10.24 -0.82
C ASP A 196 -15.23 -10.95 -0.09
N GLY A 197 -15.04 -10.58 1.18
CA GLY A 197 -13.92 -11.08 1.98
C GLY A 197 -14.06 -12.55 2.37
N ASP A 198 -15.29 -13.07 2.42
CA ASP A 198 -15.54 -14.50 2.68
C ASP A 198 -15.11 -15.34 1.47
N ALA A 199 -15.36 -14.84 0.26
CA ALA A 199 -14.87 -15.46 -0.97
C ALA A 199 -13.35 -15.32 -1.13
N ASP A 200 -12.80 -14.16 -0.75
CA ASP A 200 -11.40 -13.82 -0.96
C ASP A 200 -10.44 -14.44 0.07
N SER A 201 -10.86 -14.57 1.34
CA SER A 201 -9.97 -15.05 2.41
C SER A 201 -9.54 -16.51 2.24
N ALA A 202 -8.23 -16.77 2.31
CA ALA A 202 -7.66 -18.12 2.32
C ALA A 202 -7.35 -18.64 3.72
N VAL A 203 -7.28 -17.76 4.71
CA VAL A 203 -7.03 -18.07 6.12
C VAL A 203 -8.10 -17.41 6.99
N PRO A 204 -8.46 -18.00 8.15
CA PRO A 204 -9.50 -17.47 9.02
C PRO A 204 -9.08 -16.16 9.69
N ASN A 205 -10.06 -15.36 10.13
CA ASN A 205 -9.89 -14.18 11.00
C ASN A 205 -8.89 -13.13 10.49
N LEU A 206 -8.75 -12.96 9.17
CA LEU A 206 -7.83 -11.96 8.59
C LEU A 206 -8.10 -10.52 9.02
N HIS A 207 -9.34 -10.20 9.41
CA HIS A 207 -9.71 -8.88 9.92
C HIS A 207 -9.18 -8.61 11.35
N GLU A 208 -8.75 -9.65 12.06
CA GLU A 208 -8.10 -9.56 13.38
C GLU A 208 -6.58 -9.69 13.27
N ASN A 209 -6.06 -10.01 12.08
CA ASN A 209 -4.65 -10.28 11.87
C ASN A 209 -3.85 -8.98 11.81
N THR A 210 -2.89 -8.84 12.72
CA THR A 210 -1.97 -7.71 12.82
C THR A 210 -0.59 -7.99 12.22
N GLU A 211 -0.35 -9.22 11.73
CA GLU A 211 0.92 -9.63 11.14
C GLU A 211 1.05 -9.17 9.69
N TYR A 212 2.28 -8.89 9.29
CA TYR A 212 2.60 -8.56 7.91
C TYR A 212 2.56 -9.82 7.04
N ASN A 213 1.66 -9.86 6.05
CA ASN A 213 1.36 -11.07 5.26
C ASN A 213 1.67 -10.95 3.77
N HIS A 214 2.47 -9.96 3.34
CA HIS A 214 2.66 -9.68 1.91
C HIS A 214 3.35 -10.83 1.14
N TYR A 215 4.20 -11.62 1.81
CA TYR A 215 4.81 -12.85 1.26
C TYR A 215 4.03 -14.13 1.63
N GLY A 216 2.82 -13.99 2.14
CA GLY A 216 1.99 -15.08 2.64
C GLY A 216 2.05 -15.23 4.16
N SER A 217 1.04 -15.90 4.70
CA SER A 217 0.91 -16.27 6.12
C SER A 217 1.17 -17.77 6.24
N HIS A 218 2.23 -18.14 6.95
CA HIS A 218 2.61 -19.54 7.20
C HIS A 218 2.61 -20.45 5.95
N GLY A 219 3.10 -19.93 4.82
CA GLY A 219 3.18 -20.64 3.54
C GLY A 219 1.89 -20.63 2.70
N VAL A 220 0.85 -19.92 3.14
CA VAL A 220 -0.40 -19.72 2.39
C VAL A 220 -0.57 -18.24 2.08
N TYR A 221 -0.79 -17.90 0.81
CA TYR A 221 -1.14 -16.51 0.47
C TYR A 221 -2.57 -16.20 0.96
N PRO A 222 -2.81 -15.12 1.73
CA PRO A 222 -4.05 -14.92 2.47
C PRO A 222 -5.26 -14.54 1.58
N ASP A 223 -5.02 -14.17 0.33
CA ASP A 223 -6.05 -13.76 -0.63
C ASP A 223 -6.12 -14.75 -1.81
N LYS A 224 -7.30 -15.32 -2.06
CA LYS A 224 -7.53 -16.26 -3.17
C LYS A 224 -7.60 -15.56 -4.52
N ARG A 225 -7.76 -14.22 -4.55
CA ARG A 225 -7.81 -13.47 -5.80
C ARG A 225 -6.42 -13.36 -6.45
N PRO A 226 -6.35 -13.21 -7.79
CA PRO A 226 -5.10 -12.90 -8.46
C PRO A 226 -4.45 -11.64 -7.88
N HIS A 227 -3.13 -11.60 -7.82
CA HIS A 227 -2.40 -10.36 -7.53
C HIS A 227 -2.80 -9.27 -8.53
N GLY A 228 -3.07 -8.07 -8.02
CA GLY A 228 -3.58 -6.95 -8.79
C GLY A 228 -5.09 -6.94 -9.01
N TYR A 229 -5.85 -7.93 -8.53
CA TYR A 229 -7.31 -7.91 -8.62
C TYR A 229 -7.89 -6.66 -7.93
N PRO A 230 -8.86 -5.95 -8.53
CA PRO A 230 -9.57 -6.26 -9.79
C PRO A 230 -8.96 -5.66 -11.08
N LEU A 231 -7.77 -5.08 -11.01
CA LEU A 231 -7.11 -4.33 -12.09
C LEU A 231 -6.18 -5.18 -12.98
N ASP A 232 -6.03 -6.48 -12.69
CA ASP A 232 -5.07 -7.35 -13.37
C ASP A 232 -5.46 -7.72 -14.81
N ARG A 233 -6.74 -7.59 -15.18
CA ARG A 233 -7.25 -7.91 -16.53
C ARG A 233 -7.58 -6.68 -17.34
N LYS A 234 -7.66 -6.86 -18.66
CA LYS A 234 -8.06 -5.82 -19.60
C LYS A 234 -9.45 -5.26 -19.29
N VAL A 235 -9.60 -3.94 -19.39
CA VAL A 235 -10.83 -3.20 -19.18
C VAL A 235 -11.17 -2.41 -20.45
N PRO A 236 -11.85 -3.03 -21.42
CA PRO A 236 -12.21 -2.34 -22.67
C PRO A 236 -13.30 -1.28 -22.49
N ASP A 237 -14.01 -1.31 -21.36
CA ASP A 237 -15.12 -0.41 -21.04
C ASP A 237 -15.09 -0.08 -19.54
N GLU A 238 -14.70 1.15 -19.21
CA GLU A 238 -14.54 1.62 -17.83
C GLU A 238 -15.86 1.67 -17.04
N ARG A 239 -17.00 1.76 -17.72
CA ARG A 239 -18.34 1.75 -17.11
C ARG A 239 -18.61 0.49 -16.30
N VAL A 240 -17.93 -0.61 -16.64
CA VAL A 240 -17.98 -1.86 -15.86
C VAL A 240 -17.50 -1.65 -14.43
N PHE A 241 -16.58 -0.72 -14.20
CA PHE A 241 -16.10 -0.32 -12.87
C PHE A 241 -16.90 0.86 -12.30
N GLU A 242 -17.12 1.91 -13.10
CA GLU A 242 -17.79 3.13 -12.62
C GLU A 242 -19.24 2.89 -12.15
N ASP A 243 -19.94 1.90 -12.74
CA ASP A 243 -21.30 1.54 -12.36
C ASP A 243 -21.36 0.56 -11.16
N LEU A 244 -20.21 0.16 -10.58
CA LEU A 244 -20.17 -0.73 -9.42
C LEU A 244 -20.39 0.06 -8.13
N PRO A 245 -21.38 -0.30 -7.32
CA PRO A 245 -21.58 0.35 -6.03
C PRO A 245 -20.37 0.17 -5.09
N ASN A 246 -19.67 -0.95 -5.19
CA ASN A 246 -18.55 -1.33 -4.33
C ASN A 246 -17.17 -0.89 -4.87
N PHE A 247 -17.14 0.02 -5.85
CA PHE A 247 -15.93 0.65 -6.38
C PHE A 247 -16.07 2.17 -6.30
N ARG A 248 -14.98 2.87 -5.98
CA ARG A 248 -14.96 4.32 -6.07
C ARG A 248 -13.60 4.86 -6.49
N HIS A 249 -13.64 5.95 -7.25
CA HIS A 249 -12.49 6.63 -7.82
C HIS A 249 -12.57 8.12 -7.50
N ILE A 250 -11.44 8.70 -7.07
CA ILE A 250 -11.24 10.13 -6.89
C ILE A 250 -9.88 10.55 -7.44
N GLN A 251 -9.70 11.84 -7.69
CA GLN A 251 -8.38 12.40 -8.00
C GLN A 251 -7.74 13.03 -6.76
N VAL A 252 -6.45 12.78 -6.57
CA VAL A 252 -5.63 13.35 -5.50
C VAL A 252 -4.35 13.94 -6.07
N LYS A 253 -3.65 14.76 -5.30
CA LYS A 253 -2.37 15.35 -5.69
C LYS A 253 -1.28 14.99 -4.69
N VAL A 254 -0.13 14.57 -5.18
CA VAL A 254 1.07 14.29 -4.38
C VAL A 254 2.09 15.40 -4.59
N PHE A 255 2.37 16.16 -3.54
CA PHE A 255 3.32 17.27 -3.54
C PHE A 255 4.70 16.81 -3.07
N ASN A 256 5.76 17.40 -3.62
CA ASN A 256 7.12 17.21 -3.13
C ASN A 256 7.71 18.56 -2.71
N HIS A 257 8.21 18.64 -1.47
CA HIS A 257 8.72 19.88 -0.88
C HIS A 257 10.25 19.98 -0.83
N GLY A 258 10.98 19.12 -1.54
CA GLY A 258 12.44 19.13 -1.47
C GLY A 258 13.13 18.54 -2.69
N GLU A 259 14.06 19.33 -3.25
CA GLU A 259 15.32 18.80 -3.74
C GLU A 259 16.33 19.03 -2.62
N HIS A 260 17.17 18.04 -2.29
CA HIS A 260 18.22 18.21 -1.29
C HIS A 260 19.02 19.49 -1.57
N ILE A 261 18.96 20.44 -0.63
CA ILE A 261 19.86 21.58 -0.55
C ILE A 261 21.05 21.10 0.28
N HIS A 262 22.24 21.11 -0.33
CA HIS A 262 23.53 20.85 0.34
C HIS A 262 23.83 21.86 1.45
#